data_AF-A0A0F9PLE4-F1
#
_entry.id   AF-A0A0F9PLE4-F1
#
_cell.length_a   1.000
_cell.length_b   1.000
_cell.length_c   1.000
_cell.angle_alpha   90.00
_cell.angle_beta   90.00
_cell.angle_gamma   90.00
#
_symmetry.space_group_name_H-M   'P 1'
#
loop_
_entity.id
_entity.type
_entity.pdbx_description
1 polymer ?
#
loop_
_entity_poly.entity_id
_entity_poly.type
_entity_poly.pdbx_seq_one_letter_code
_entity_poly.pdbx_strand_id
1 'polypeptide(L)'
;MSYIEKKYKQKITDVFGELPSLEEDLINLLDKNSIAVIDDIAIICAQFNKKINLILKKYYPEIKEIKDKLDIKSSLKFYYDLIHKLTDLVRNVENFQKIDPEYYEKLVEFITNKQSLIFGKYRTISTQELTTFYDKNSRAKLEKILTEKIEMKSKQYFTIGSLEEEIKKIAKIAGAENVLITLADDPMRNQLKTANSVIEFTVSNENTMLFKKIGENIKDYLLSKKYHVIQRTKMIITDAKLFPDEN
;
A
#
# COMPACT_ATOMS: atom_id res chain seq x y z
N MET A 1 14.85 33.72 -9.59
CA MET A 1 13.87 32.83 -10.26
C MET A 1 13.89 33.06 -11.75
N SER A 2 13.86 31.98 -12.53
CA SER A 2 13.72 32.03 -14.00
C SER A 2 12.37 32.63 -14.42
N TYR A 3 12.26 33.17 -15.63
CA TYR A 3 10.97 33.61 -16.21
C TYR A 3 9.93 32.47 -16.20
N ILE A 4 10.35 31.25 -16.52
CA ILE A 4 9.49 30.04 -16.51
C ILE A 4 9.04 29.73 -15.08
N GLU A 5 9.97 29.79 -14.12
CA GLU A 5 9.72 29.53 -12.71
C GLU A 5 8.72 30.54 -12.11
N LYS A 6 8.87 31.84 -12.43
CA LYS A 6 7.91 32.88 -12.02
C LYS A 6 6.53 32.64 -12.62
N LYS A 7 6.47 32.30 -13.92
CA LYS A 7 5.21 31.99 -14.61
C LYS A 7 4.50 30.78 -14.00
N TYR A 8 5.25 29.74 -13.61
CA TYR A 8 4.65 28.54 -13.04
C TYR A 8 4.29 28.71 -11.58
N LYS A 9 5.07 29.47 -10.79
CA LYS A 9 4.66 29.91 -9.45
C LYS A 9 3.33 30.65 -9.50
N GLN A 10 3.18 31.61 -10.42
CA GLN A 10 1.92 32.33 -10.58
C GLN A 10 0.76 31.38 -10.85
N LYS A 11 0.92 30.43 -11.79
CA LYS A 11 -0.12 29.42 -12.05
C LYS A 11 -0.46 28.55 -10.84
N ILE A 12 0.52 28.22 -10.01
CA ILE A 12 0.27 27.49 -8.76
C ILE A 12 -0.55 28.36 -7.79
N THR A 13 -0.18 29.63 -7.65
CA THR A 13 -0.93 30.60 -6.84
C THR A 13 -2.35 30.78 -7.35
N ASP A 14 -2.55 30.87 -8.66
CA ASP A 14 -3.87 30.98 -9.28
C ASP A 14 -4.72 29.74 -8.95
N VAL A 15 -4.18 28.53 -9.15
CA VAL A 15 -4.89 27.28 -8.83
C VAL A 15 -5.23 27.21 -7.34
N PHE A 16 -4.29 27.56 -6.45
CA PHE A 16 -4.56 27.60 -5.01
C PHE A 16 -5.57 28.69 -4.63
N GLY A 17 -5.65 29.80 -5.37
CA GLY A 17 -6.63 30.86 -5.18
C GLY A 17 -8.06 30.43 -5.50
N GLU A 18 -8.24 29.41 -6.34
CA GLU A 18 -9.55 28.85 -6.67
C GLU A 18 -9.99 27.71 -5.73
N LEU A 19 -9.14 27.26 -4.79
CA LEU A 19 -9.49 26.19 -3.86
C LEU A 19 -10.39 26.64 -2.69
N PRO A 20 -10.24 27.86 -2.12
CA PRO A 20 -11.12 28.34 -1.05
C PRO A 20 -12.60 28.30 -1.40
N SER A 21 -13.00 28.62 -2.65
CA SER A 21 -14.41 28.53 -3.04
C SER A 21 -14.92 27.08 -3.00
N LEU A 22 -14.08 26.11 -3.38
CA LEU A 22 -14.43 24.69 -3.29
C LEU A 22 -14.49 24.20 -1.83
N GLU A 23 -13.68 24.79 -0.95
CA GLU A 23 -13.73 24.51 0.49
C GLU A 23 -15.03 25.03 1.10
N GLU A 24 -15.47 26.23 0.72
CA GLU A 24 -16.75 26.81 1.15
C GLU A 24 -17.93 25.96 0.65
N ASP A 25 -17.94 25.58 -0.62
CA ASP A 25 -18.94 24.67 -1.18
C ASP A 25 -18.97 23.33 -0.43
N LEU A 26 -17.80 22.79 -0.09
CA LEU A 26 -17.68 21.56 0.67
C LEU A 26 -18.25 21.69 2.08
N ILE A 27 -17.91 22.76 2.81
CA ILE A 27 -18.45 23.02 4.15
C ILE A 27 -19.98 23.10 4.09
N ASN A 28 -20.53 23.85 3.13
CA ASN A 28 -21.97 23.97 2.94
C ASN A 28 -22.66 22.61 2.67
N LEU A 29 -21.99 21.66 2.02
CA LEU A 29 -22.50 20.32 1.83
C LEU A 29 -22.39 19.48 3.11
N LEU A 30 -21.27 19.57 3.82
CA LEU A 30 -21.06 18.85 5.08
C LEU A 30 -22.08 19.29 6.15
N ASP A 31 -22.40 20.58 6.22
CA ASP A 31 -23.38 21.14 7.16
C ASP A 31 -24.80 20.59 6.96
N LYS A 32 -25.13 20.13 5.74
CA LYS A 32 -26.43 19.49 5.46
C LYS A 32 -26.55 18.11 6.11
N ASN A 33 -25.44 17.50 6.53
CA ASN A 33 -25.36 16.22 7.25
C ASN A 33 -26.29 15.14 6.67
N SER A 34 -26.26 14.97 5.35
CA SER A 34 -27.23 14.15 4.59
C SER A 34 -26.55 13.23 3.60
N ILE A 35 -27.04 12.00 3.45
CA ILE A 35 -26.50 11.03 2.49
C ILE A 35 -26.75 11.50 1.06
N ALA A 36 -27.80 12.30 0.84
CA ALA A 36 -28.17 12.79 -0.48
C ALA A 36 -27.11 13.74 -1.10
N VAL A 37 -26.21 14.31 -0.30
CA VAL A 37 -25.17 15.22 -0.79
C VAL A 37 -23.82 14.53 -1.06
N ILE A 38 -23.74 13.21 -0.89
CA ILE A 38 -22.48 12.46 -1.04
C ILE A 38 -21.96 12.50 -2.47
N ASP A 39 -22.84 12.42 -3.47
CA ASP A 39 -22.45 12.53 -4.87
C ASP A 39 -21.86 13.92 -5.17
N ASP A 40 -22.44 14.98 -4.60
CA ASP A 40 -21.90 16.34 -4.72
C ASP A 40 -20.53 16.47 -4.04
N ILE A 41 -20.37 15.86 -2.86
CA ILE A 41 -19.08 15.81 -2.15
C ILE A 41 -18.03 15.04 -2.98
N ALA A 42 -18.42 13.95 -3.64
CA ALA A 42 -17.55 13.19 -4.54
C ALA A 42 -17.11 14.03 -5.75
N ILE A 43 -18.01 14.82 -6.32
CA ILE A 43 -17.70 15.77 -7.40
C ILE A 43 -16.66 16.81 -6.93
N ILE A 44 -16.84 17.41 -5.75
CA ILE A 44 -15.88 18.35 -5.18
C ILE A 44 -14.52 17.67 -4.93
N CYS A 45 -14.52 16.46 -4.38
CA CYS A 45 -13.30 15.66 -4.19
C CYS A 45 -12.54 15.45 -5.51
N ALA A 46 -13.26 15.12 -6.60
CA ALA A 46 -12.67 14.98 -7.92
C ALA A 46 -12.08 16.30 -8.45
N GLN A 47 -12.73 17.43 -8.18
CA GLN A 47 -12.22 18.76 -8.55
C GLN A 47 -10.95 19.12 -7.80
N PHE A 48 -10.89 18.89 -6.48
CA PHE A 48 -9.66 19.02 -5.70
C PHE A 48 -8.54 18.16 -6.31
N ASN A 49 -8.81 16.88 -6.54
CA ASN A 49 -7.82 15.96 -7.09
C ASN A 49 -7.30 16.40 -8.47
N LYS A 50 -8.18 16.91 -9.35
CA LYS A 50 -7.79 17.45 -10.66
C LYS A 50 -6.84 18.64 -10.53
N LYS A 51 -7.16 19.61 -9.66
CA LYS A 51 -6.37 20.83 -9.46
C LYS A 51 -5.02 20.53 -8.79
N ILE A 52 -5.00 19.68 -7.77
CA ILE A 52 -3.76 19.27 -7.08
C ILE A 52 -2.83 18.48 -8.01
N ASN A 53 -3.36 17.55 -8.81
CA ASN A 53 -2.56 16.82 -9.78
C ASN A 53 -1.97 17.72 -10.87
N LEU A 54 -2.69 18.77 -11.29
CA LEU A 54 -2.18 19.75 -12.24
C LEU A 54 -0.93 20.46 -11.69
N ILE A 55 -0.97 20.89 -10.43
CA ILE A 55 0.18 21.51 -9.76
C ILE A 55 1.36 20.54 -9.74
N LEU A 56 1.15 19.31 -9.26
CA LEU A 56 2.22 18.34 -9.06
C LEU A 56 2.90 17.88 -10.34
N LYS A 57 2.11 17.59 -11.38
CA LYS A 57 2.65 17.05 -12.63
C LYS A 57 3.28 18.12 -13.50
N LYS A 58 2.71 19.34 -13.52
CA LYS A 58 3.05 20.35 -14.52
C LYS A 58 3.86 21.52 -13.98
N TYR A 59 3.60 21.97 -12.75
CA TYR A 59 4.12 23.26 -12.28
C TYR A 59 5.16 23.11 -11.17
N TYR A 60 4.90 22.25 -10.17
CA TYR A 60 5.77 22.02 -9.02
C TYR A 60 7.21 21.57 -9.38
N PRO A 61 7.44 20.69 -10.38
CA PRO A 61 8.79 20.23 -10.73
C PRO A 61 9.73 21.37 -11.18
N GLU A 62 9.17 22.47 -11.69
CA GLU A 62 9.92 23.61 -12.22
C GLU A 62 10.29 24.64 -11.15
N ILE A 63 9.68 24.57 -9.98
CA ILE A 63 10.03 25.43 -8.84
C ILE A 63 11.37 24.94 -8.30
N LYS A 64 12.37 25.81 -8.24
CA LYS A 64 13.72 25.48 -7.75
C LYS A 64 13.98 26.10 -6.38
N GLU A 65 13.42 27.27 -6.14
CA GLU A 65 13.55 27.98 -4.87
C GLU A 65 12.95 27.15 -3.71
N ILE A 66 13.73 26.97 -2.62
CA ILE A 66 13.43 26.03 -1.54
C ILE A 66 12.28 26.53 -0.65
N LYS A 67 12.23 27.84 -0.37
CA LYS A 67 11.16 28.45 0.43
C LYS A 67 9.81 28.30 -0.27
N ASP A 68 9.76 28.55 -1.57
CA ASP A 68 8.59 28.39 -2.42
C ASP A 68 8.19 26.91 -2.53
N LYS A 69 9.16 26.00 -2.69
CA LYS A 69 8.88 24.56 -2.61
C LYS A 69 8.26 24.18 -1.28
N LEU A 70 8.78 24.70 -0.17
CA LEU A 70 8.27 24.39 1.16
C LEU A 70 6.82 24.86 1.31
N ASP A 71 6.52 26.10 0.93
CA ASP A 71 5.18 26.68 1.06
C ASP A 71 4.16 25.92 0.17
N ILE A 72 4.55 25.61 -1.08
CA ILE A 72 3.72 24.84 -2.02
C ILE A 72 3.52 23.41 -1.51
N LYS A 73 4.58 22.74 -1.06
CA LYS A 73 4.51 21.34 -0.59
C LYS A 73 3.66 21.18 0.66
N SER A 74 3.73 22.15 1.57
CA SER A 74 2.91 22.16 2.79
C SER A 74 1.43 22.28 2.46
N SER A 75 1.10 23.15 1.50
CA SER A 75 -0.27 23.29 0.98
C SER A 75 -0.75 22.03 0.26
N LEU A 76 0.10 21.44 -0.59
CA LEU A 76 -0.21 20.18 -1.29
C LEU A 76 -0.49 19.03 -0.32
N LYS A 77 0.27 18.92 0.77
CA LYS A 77 0.04 17.90 1.80
C LYS A 77 -1.33 18.05 2.48
N PHE A 78 -1.72 19.28 2.82
CA PHE A 78 -3.05 19.53 3.37
C PHE A 78 -4.16 19.03 2.42
N TYR A 79 -4.11 19.40 1.14
CA TYR A 79 -5.13 18.98 0.19
C TYR A 79 -5.10 17.48 -0.11
N TYR A 80 -3.94 16.84 -0.03
CA TYR A 80 -3.86 15.39 -0.13
C TYR A 80 -4.57 14.68 1.02
N ASP A 81 -4.35 15.14 2.24
CA ASP A 81 -5.04 14.61 3.41
C ASP A 81 -6.55 14.90 3.34
N LEU A 82 -6.96 16.07 2.81
CA LEU A 82 -8.37 16.38 2.55
C LEU A 82 -8.98 15.40 1.56
N ILE A 83 -8.35 15.18 0.41
CA ILE A 83 -8.82 14.23 -0.62
C ILE A 83 -8.93 12.82 -0.04
N HIS A 84 -7.96 12.39 0.77
CA HIS A 84 -8.01 11.08 1.44
C HIS A 84 -9.24 10.98 2.35
N LYS A 85 -9.46 11.96 3.22
CA LYS A 85 -10.62 11.99 4.13
C LYS A 85 -11.95 12.01 3.36
N LEU A 86 -12.04 12.79 2.28
CA LEU A 86 -13.24 12.81 1.44
C LEU A 86 -13.48 11.47 0.72
N THR A 87 -12.41 10.82 0.26
CA THR A 87 -12.51 9.51 -0.39
C THR A 87 -12.99 8.46 0.61
N ASP A 88 -12.45 8.47 1.83
CA ASP A 88 -12.90 7.59 2.91
C ASP A 88 -14.37 7.86 3.27
N LEU A 89 -14.78 9.13 3.33
CA LEU A 89 -16.15 9.52 3.59
C LEU A 89 -17.11 8.95 2.55
N VAL A 90 -16.86 9.22 1.27
CA VAL A 90 -17.68 8.75 0.15
C VAL A 90 -17.78 7.23 0.20
N ARG A 91 -16.64 6.54 0.33
CA ARG A 91 -16.59 5.07 0.40
C ARG A 91 -17.37 4.52 1.59
N ASN A 92 -17.28 5.13 2.77
CA ASN A 92 -17.99 4.66 3.95
C ASN A 92 -19.51 4.85 3.79
N VAL A 93 -19.95 5.98 3.24
CA VAL A 93 -21.38 6.21 3.03
C VAL A 93 -21.94 5.33 1.92
N GLU A 94 -21.19 5.06 0.85
CA GLU A 94 -21.56 4.11 -0.20
C GLU A 94 -21.75 2.68 0.36
N ASN A 95 -20.85 2.23 1.24
CA ASN A 95 -20.87 0.86 1.76
C ASN A 95 -21.87 0.65 2.90
N PHE A 96 -22.05 1.64 3.77
CA PHE A 96 -22.82 1.48 5.01
C PHE A 96 -24.12 2.29 5.05
N GLN A 97 -24.31 3.24 4.13
CA GLN A 97 -25.46 4.16 4.09
C GLN A 97 -25.73 4.82 5.45
N LYS A 98 -24.67 5.12 6.19
CA LYS A 98 -24.73 5.76 7.50
C LYS A 98 -23.74 6.90 7.53
N ILE A 99 -24.17 7.99 8.15
CA ILE A 99 -23.31 9.13 8.45
C ILE A 99 -22.92 9.05 9.92
N ASP A 100 -21.63 9.24 10.16
CA ASP A 100 -21.10 9.51 11.49
C ASP A 100 -20.99 11.04 11.67
N PRO A 101 -21.85 11.65 12.51
CA PRO A 101 -21.80 13.09 12.76
C PRO A 101 -20.45 13.55 13.33
N GLU A 102 -19.81 12.73 14.17
CA GLU A 102 -18.51 13.06 14.77
C GLU A 102 -17.41 13.13 13.70
N TYR A 103 -17.51 12.29 12.67
CA TYR A 103 -16.60 12.32 11.52
C TYR A 103 -16.78 13.61 10.69
N TYR A 104 -18.01 14.05 10.48
CA TYR A 104 -18.31 15.29 9.76
C TYR A 104 -17.80 16.52 10.52
N GLU A 105 -18.06 16.61 11.83
CA GLU A 105 -17.57 17.70 12.66
C GLU A 105 -16.03 17.79 12.61
N LYS A 106 -15.33 16.64 12.72
CA LYS A 106 -13.87 16.59 12.57
C LYS A 106 -13.39 17.00 11.18
N LEU A 107 -14.16 16.72 10.13
CA LEU A 107 -13.82 17.12 8.77
C LEU A 107 -13.99 18.63 8.56
N VAL A 108 -15.07 19.21 9.09
CA VAL A 108 -15.30 20.66 9.09
C VAL A 108 -14.24 21.38 9.92
N GLU A 109 -13.90 20.86 11.11
CA GLU A 109 -12.80 21.37 11.94
C GLU A 109 -11.47 21.32 11.18
N PHE A 110 -11.19 20.21 10.48
CA PHE A 110 -9.98 20.05 9.68
C PHE A 110 -9.85 21.10 8.57
N ILE A 111 -10.95 21.39 7.84
CA ILE A 111 -10.98 22.41 6.79
C ILE A 111 -10.84 23.82 7.40
N THR A 112 -11.54 24.08 8.50
CA THR A 112 -11.50 25.38 9.19
C THR A 112 -10.11 25.70 9.76
N ASN A 113 -9.42 24.68 10.28
CA ASN A 113 -8.06 24.80 10.83
C ASN A 113 -6.95 24.76 9.76
N LYS A 114 -7.29 24.88 8.46
CA LYS A 114 -6.33 24.82 7.33
C LYS A 114 -5.04 25.61 7.56
N GLN A 115 -5.15 26.89 7.92
CA GLN A 115 -3.96 27.74 8.06
C GLN A 115 -3.04 27.25 9.18
N SER A 116 -3.60 26.90 10.34
CA SER A 116 -2.83 26.34 11.47
C SER A 116 -2.15 25.02 11.09
N LEU A 117 -2.86 24.13 10.40
CA LEU A 117 -2.32 22.86 9.94
C LEU A 117 -1.20 23.04 8.90
N ILE A 118 -1.37 23.96 7.94
CA ILE A 118 -0.38 24.25 6.90
C ILE A 118 0.88 24.85 7.53
N PHE A 119 0.76 25.89 8.35
CA PHE A 119 1.92 26.58 8.93
C PHE A 119 2.60 25.81 10.06
N GLY A 120 1.86 24.95 10.77
CA GLY A 120 2.40 24.09 11.81
C GLY A 120 2.79 22.72 11.28
N LYS A 121 1.87 21.76 11.38
CA LYS A 121 2.10 20.34 11.11
C LYS A 121 2.73 20.09 9.73
N TYR A 122 2.10 20.59 8.66
CA TYR A 122 2.54 20.27 7.30
C TYR A 122 3.82 20.98 6.90
N ARG A 123 4.06 22.21 7.39
CA ARG A 123 5.33 22.91 7.21
C ARG A 123 6.48 22.16 7.88
N THR A 124 6.30 21.69 9.11
CA THR A 124 7.32 20.91 9.83
C THR A 124 7.64 19.62 9.08
N ILE A 125 6.63 18.86 8.68
CA ILE A 125 6.82 17.61 7.91
C ILE A 125 7.51 17.89 6.58
N SER A 126 7.07 18.92 5.85
CA SER A 126 7.64 19.27 4.55
C SER A 126 9.08 19.75 4.68
N THR A 127 9.41 20.46 5.77
CA THR A 127 10.78 20.89 6.10
C THR A 127 11.66 19.67 6.35
N GLN A 128 11.22 18.73 7.20
CA GLN A 128 11.94 17.50 7.46
C GLN A 128 12.19 16.72 6.17
N GLU A 129 11.16 16.50 5.35
CA GLU A 129 11.30 15.76 4.10
C GLU A 129 12.24 16.43 3.09
N LEU A 130 12.18 17.76 2.96
CA LEU A 130 13.08 18.50 2.08
C LEU A 130 14.51 18.42 2.63
N THR A 131 14.71 18.62 3.93
CA THR A 131 16.03 18.49 4.57
C THR A 131 16.60 17.08 4.40
N THR A 132 15.82 16.02 4.63
CA THR A 132 16.23 14.63 4.41
C THR A 132 16.54 14.34 2.93
N PHE A 133 15.83 14.97 2.00
CA PHE A 133 16.11 14.81 0.57
C PHE A 133 17.39 15.52 0.12
N TYR A 134 17.69 16.69 0.72
CA TYR A 134 18.86 17.50 0.38
C TYR A 134 20.11 17.20 1.22
N ASP A 135 19.98 16.49 2.34
CA ASP A 135 21.11 15.96 3.12
C ASP A 135 21.79 14.79 2.38
N LYS A 136 23.07 14.95 2.05
CA LYS A 136 23.89 13.96 1.34
C LYS A 136 23.85 12.59 2.02
N ASN A 137 23.87 12.55 3.35
CA ASN A 137 23.90 11.30 4.10
C ASN A 137 22.56 10.57 4.03
N SER A 138 21.46 11.31 4.17
CA SER A 138 20.10 10.78 4.04
C SER A 138 19.77 10.32 2.61
N ARG A 139 20.25 11.06 1.60
CA ARG A 139 20.15 10.66 0.19
C ARG A 139 20.92 9.39 -0.11
N ALA A 140 22.16 9.27 0.37
CA ALA A 140 22.95 8.04 0.22
C ALA A 140 22.28 6.84 0.89
N LYS A 141 21.63 7.03 2.05
CA LYS A 141 20.82 5.99 2.70
C LYS A 141 19.58 5.62 1.90
N LEU A 142 18.85 6.59 1.36
CA LEU A 142 17.67 6.34 0.52
C LEU A 142 18.02 5.64 -0.79
N GLU A 143 19.10 6.08 -1.46
CA GLU A 143 19.64 5.42 -2.65
C GLU A 143 20.08 4.00 -2.32
N LYS A 144 20.77 3.78 -1.19
CA LYS A 144 21.12 2.44 -0.71
C LYS A 144 19.88 1.57 -0.49
N ILE A 145 18.85 2.06 0.20
CA ILE A 145 17.59 1.34 0.42
C ILE A 145 16.85 1.07 -0.89
N LEU A 146 16.86 2.00 -1.84
CA LEU A 146 16.25 1.83 -3.16
C LEU A 146 16.99 0.79 -3.98
N THR A 147 18.31 0.84 -3.99
CA THR A 147 19.18 -0.17 -4.62
C THR A 147 18.94 -1.53 -3.97
N GLU A 148 18.93 -1.62 -2.65
CA GLU A 148 18.59 -2.85 -1.91
C GLU A 148 17.18 -3.34 -2.25
N LYS A 149 16.18 -2.45 -2.38
CA LYS A 149 14.81 -2.84 -2.77
C LYS A 149 14.70 -3.25 -4.23
N ILE A 150 15.48 -2.65 -5.14
CA ILE A 150 15.53 -3.02 -6.56
C ILE A 150 16.29 -4.32 -6.74
N GLU A 151 17.37 -4.53 -5.99
CA GLU A 151 18.10 -5.80 -5.92
C GLU A 151 17.26 -6.89 -5.25
N MET A 152 16.45 -6.55 -4.25
CA MET A 152 15.46 -7.45 -3.68
C MET A 152 14.34 -7.73 -4.67
N LYS A 153 13.88 -6.75 -5.47
CA LYS A 153 12.89 -6.95 -6.55
C LYS A 153 13.44 -7.71 -7.75
N SER A 154 14.71 -7.57 -8.09
CA SER A 154 15.36 -8.39 -9.12
C SER A 154 15.62 -9.81 -8.59
N LYS A 155 15.87 -9.94 -7.28
CA LYS A 155 15.80 -11.22 -6.55
C LYS A 155 14.37 -11.75 -6.36
N GLN A 156 13.31 -10.96 -6.60
CA GLN A 156 11.92 -11.45 -6.57
C GLN A 156 11.54 -12.30 -7.80
N TYR A 157 12.46 -12.56 -8.73
CA TYR A 157 12.34 -13.71 -9.63
C TYR A 157 12.68 -15.06 -8.97
N PHE A 158 13.02 -15.07 -7.67
CA PHE A 158 13.08 -16.26 -6.84
C PHE A 158 12.56 -15.96 -5.41
N THR A 159 11.27 -15.65 -5.23
CA THR A 159 10.66 -15.64 -3.89
C THR A 159 10.36 -17.05 -3.38
N ILE A 160 11.42 -17.81 -3.15
CA ILE A 160 11.41 -19.11 -2.46
C ILE A 160 10.78 -18.94 -1.05
N GLY A 161 11.04 -17.81 -0.36
CA GLY A 161 10.49 -17.53 0.97
C GLY A 161 8.98 -17.20 1.01
N SER A 162 8.40 -16.61 -0.04
CA SER A 162 6.96 -16.28 -0.02
C SER A 162 6.08 -17.53 -0.09
N LEU A 163 6.50 -18.52 -0.89
CA LEU A 163 5.72 -19.74 -1.11
C LEU A 163 5.83 -20.67 0.11
N GLU A 164 7.02 -20.79 0.70
CA GLU A 164 7.25 -21.51 1.94
C GLU A 164 6.42 -20.93 3.10
N GLU A 165 6.46 -19.61 3.32
CA GLU A 165 5.69 -18.97 4.38
C GLU A 165 4.18 -19.13 4.19
N GLU A 166 3.70 -19.02 2.95
CA GLU A 166 2.29 -19.23 2.62
C GLU A 166 1.87 -20.68 2.89
N ILE A 167 2.70 -21.67 2.52
CA ILE A 167 2.40 -23.08 2.79
C ILE A 167 2.41 -23.37 4.30
N LYS A 168 3.39 -22.84 5.04
CA LYS A 168 3.42 -22.97 6.51
C LYS A 168 2.20 -22.32 7.17
N LYS A 169 1.73 -21.17 6.66
CA LYS A 169 0.50 -20.51 7.16
C LYS A 169 -0.74 -21.35 6.88
N ILE A 170 -0.91 -21.85 5.66
CA ILE A 170 -2.06 -22.69 5.27
C ILE A 170 -2.09 -23.97 6.12
N ALA A 171 -0.94 -24.60 6.31
CA ALA A 171 -0.81 -25.80 7.12
C ALA A 171 -1.12 -25.54 8.61
N LYS A 172 -0.64 -24.44 9.19
CA LYS A 172 -0.96 -24.04 10.58
C LYS A 172 -2.45 -23.74 10.77
N ILE A 173 -3.07 -23.02 9.84
CA ILE A 173 -4.52 -22.72 9.89
C ILE A 173 -5.33 -24.02 9.79
N ALA A 174 -4.85 -25.00 9.02
CA ALA A 174 -5.48 -26.31 8.88
C ALA A 174 -5.25 -27.25 10.09
N GLY A 175 -4.44 -26.83 11.08
CA GLY A 175 -4.22 -27.56 12.34
C GLY A 175 -2.90 -28.34 12.43
N ALA A 176 -1.93 -28.08 11.55
CA ALA A 176 -0.58 -28.64 11.68
C ALA A 176 0.19 -27.94 12.81
N GLU A 177 0.87 -28.72 13.65
CA GLU A 177 1.71 -28.21 14.73
C GLU A 177 3.11 -27.86 14.23
N ASN A 178 3.73 -28.76 13.47
CA ASN A 178 4.97 -28.50 12.76
C ASN A 178 4.83 -28.85 11.29
N VAL A 179 5.54 -28.08 10.47
CA VAL A 179 5.62 -28.25 9.03
C VAL A 179 7.10 -28.21 8.68
N LEU A 180 7.62 -29.35 8.28
CA LEU A 180 9.00 -29.52 7.84
C LEU A 180 8.99 -29.57 6.31
N ILE A 181 9.86 -28.80 5.68
CA ILE A 181 10.06 -28.88 4.22
C ILE A 181 11.46 -29.42 4.04
N THR A 182 11.64 -30.43 3.20
CA THR A 182 12.93 -31.05 2.87
C THR A 182 13.10 -31.15 1.35
N LEU A 183 14.34 -31.32 0.89
CA LEU A 183 14.62 -31.63 -0.51
C LEU A 183 14.11 -33.05 -0.82
N ALA A 184 13.66 -33.27 -2.05
CA ALA A 184 13.20 -34.58 -2.47
C ALA A 184 14.38 -35.54 -2.68
N ASP A 185 14.48 -36.58 -1.85
CA ASP A 185 15.44 -37.68 -1.98
C ASP A 185 15.13 -38.58 -3.20
N ASP A 186 16.12 -39.36 -3.65
CA ASP A 186 16.02 -40.30 -4.77
C ASP A 186 14.78 -41.22 -4.78
N PRO A 187 14.30 -41.81 -3.66
CA PRO A 187 13.06 -42.59 -3.64
C PRO A 187 11.80 -41.76 -3.95
N MET A 188 11.81 -40.45 -3.70
CA MET A 188 10.70 -39.53 -4.00
C MET A 188 10.76 -39.01 -5.44
N ARG A 189 11.97 -38.83 -5.98
CA ARG A 189 12.21 -38.53 -7.41
C ARG A 189 11.80 -39.68 -8.33
N ASN A 190 11.83 -40.91 -7.85
CA ASN A 190 11.28 -42.07 -8.56
C ASN A 190 9.74 -42.03 -8.68
N GLN A 191 9.03 -41.33 -7.79
CA GLN A 191 7.56 -41.19 -7.84
C GLN A 191 7.12 -39.96 -8.64
N LEU A 192 7.91 -38.88 -8.63
CA LEU A 192 7.71 -37.71 -9.47
C LEU A 192 9.08 -37.26 -9.98
N LYS A 193 9.33 -37.45 -11.28
CA LYS A 193 10.64 -37.15 -11.91
C LYS A 193 11.05 -35.67 -11.80
N THR A 194 10.10 -34.78 -11.54
CA THR A 194 10.29 -33.34 -11.38
C THR A 194 10.22 -32.88 -9.92
N ALA A 195 10.16 -33.80 -8.94
CA ALA A 195 10.09 -33.45 -7.53
C ALA A 195 11.35 -32.70 -7.06
N ASN A 196 11.13 -31.49 -6.53
CA ASN A 196 12.19 -30.68 -5.93
C ASN A 196 12.07 -30.61 -4.41
N SER A 197 10.85 -30.69 -3.85
CA SER A 197 10.65 -30.52 -2.41
C SER A 197 9.57 -31.44 -1.85
N VAL A 198 9.74 -31.82 -0.59
CA VAL A 198 8.81 -32.63 0.20
C VAL A 198 8.36 -31.80 1.40
N ILE A 199 7.06 -31.80 1.66
CA ILE A 199 6.44 -31.06 2.77
C ILE A 199 5.83 -32.08 3.71
N GLU A 200 6.42 -32.23 4.89
CA GLU A 200 5.95 -33.08 5.96
C GLU A 200 5.24 -32.25 7.02
N PHE A 201 4.15 -32.78 7.58
CA PHE A 201 3.38 -32.08 8.61
C PHE A 201 3.02 -33.03 9.74
N THR A 202 3.13 -32.55 10.98
CA THR A 202 2.82 -33.31 12.19
C THR A 202 1.62 -32.73 12.94
N VAL A 203 0.84 -33.60 13.57
CA VAL A 203 -0.36 -33.28 14.38
C VAL A 203 -0.31 -34.13 15.65
N SER A 204 -0.57 -33.56 16.84
CA SER A 204 -0.45 -34.28 18.14
C SER A 204 -1.39 -35.48 18.28
N ASN A 205 -2.56 -35.42 17.66
CA ASN A 205 -3.48 -36.55 17.60
C ASN A 205 -3.32 -37.22 16.22
N GLU A 206 -3.07 -38.53 16.16
CA GLU A 206 -2.99 -39.33 14.92
C GLU A 206 -4.35 -39.45 14.21
N ASN A 207 -5.05 -38.33 14.05
CA ASN A 207 -6.36 -38.25 13.44
C ASN A 207 -6.18 -38.17 11.92
N THR A 208 -6.41 -39.30 11.25
CA THR A 208 -6.30 -39.47 9.79
C THR A 208 -7.16 -38.48 9.00
N MET A 209 -8.25 -37.96 9.55
CA MET A 209 -9.07 -36.92 8.91
C MET A 209 -8.36 -35.55 8.85
N LEU A 210 -7.61 -35.17 9.89
CA LEU A 210 -6.89 -33.90 9.93
C LEU A 210 -5.74 -33.89 8.93
N PHE A 211 -5.00 -35.00 8.84
CA PHE A 211 -3.94 -35.16 7.84
C PHE A 211 -4.46 -35.04 6.41
N LYS A 212 -5.63 -35.64 6.12
CA LYS A 212 -6.25 -35.54 4.80
C LYS A 212 -6.66 -34.11 4.45
N LYS A 213 -7.25 -33.39 5.41
CA LYS A 213 -7.68 -31.99 5.26
C LYS A 213 -6.50 -31.03 5.04
N ILE A 214 -5.43 -31.17 5.81
CA ILE A 214 -4.19 -30.39 5.63
C ILE A 214 -3.60 -30.68 4.25
N GLY A 215 -3.55 -31.96 3.87
CA GLY A 215 -3.02 -32.40 2.59
C GLY A 215 -3.79 -31.86 1.39
N GLU A 216 -5.12 -31.87 1.45
CA GLU A 216 -6.01 -31.35 0.39
C GLU A 216 -5.85 -29.83 0.24
N ASN A 217 -5.84 -29.07 1.34
CA ASN A 217 -5.69 -27.61 1.30
C ASN A 217 -4.35 -27.16 0.67
N ILE A 218 -3.25 -27.83 1.02
CA ILE A 218 -1.93 -27.51 0.45
C ILE A 218 -1.86 -27.95 -1.01
N LYS A 219 -2.49 -29.07 -1.37
CA LYS A 219 -2.57 -29.54 -2.76
C LYS A 219 -3.34 -28.57 -3.64
N ASP A 220 -4.53 -28.13 -3.23
CA ASP A 220 -5.34 -27.17 -3.98
C ASP A 220 -4.60 -25.84 -4.16
N TYR A 221 -3.88 -25.42 -3.11
CA TYR A 221 -3.04 -24.23 -3.16
C TYR A 221 -1.93 -24.34 -4.21
N LEU A 222 -1.18 -25.44 -4.20
CA LEU A 222 -0.09 -25.67 -5.14
C LEU A 222 -0.59 -25.88 -6.58
N LEU A 223 -1.72 -26.57 -6.77
CA LEU A 223 -2.37 -26.72 -8.07
C LEU A 223 -2.86 -25.39 -8.63
N SER A 224 -3.40 -24.50 -7.78
CA SER A 224 -3.82 -23.15 -8.21
C SER A 224 -2.66 -22.31 -8.75
N LYS A 225 -1.44 -22.61 -8.29
CA LYS A 225 -0.18 -22.00 -8.76
C LYS A 225 0.52 -22.78 -9.87
N LYS A 226 -0.13 -23.80 -10.44
CA LYS A 226 0.34 -24.67 -11.55
C LYS A 226 1.53 -25.58 -11.20
N TYR A 227 1.71 -25.95 -9.94
CA TYR A 227 2.70 -26.95 -9.52
C TYR A 227 2.15 -28.38 -9.57
N HIS A 228 3.01 -29.36 -9.82
CA HIS A 228 2.68 -30.78 -9.78
C HIS A 228 2.83 -31.33 -8.37
N VAL A 229 1.77 -31.97 -7.87
CA VAL A 229 1.67 -32.35 -6.46
C VAL A 229 1.20 -33.78 -6.30
N ILE A 230 1.93 -34.58 -5.51
CA ILE A 230 1.50 -35.89 -5.04
C ILE A 230 1.27 -35.83 -3.54
N GLN A 231 0.02 -36.09 -3.11
CA GLN A 231 -0.36 -36.15 -1.70
C GLN A 231 -0.19 -37.58 -1.16
N ARG A 232 0.45 -37.69 0.00
CA ARG A 232 0.53 -38.90 0.83
C ARG A 232 -0.04 -38.61 2.21
N THR A 233 -0.25 -39.64 3.02
CA THR A 233 -0.94 -39.55 4.31
C THR A 233 -0.28 -38.58 5.29
N LYS A 234 1.04 -38.39 5.25
CA LYS A 234 1.77 -37.48 6.16
C LYS A 234 2.70 -36.49 5.45
N MET A 235 2.67 -36.47 4.11
CA MET A 235 3.61 -35.67 3.31
C MET A 235 3.04 -35.29 1.94
N ILE A 236 3.57 -34.22 1.36
CA ILE A 236 3.28 -33.78 0.00
C ILE A 236 4.58 -33.66 -0.78
N ILE A 237 4.63 -34.29 -1.94
CA ILE A 237 5.75 -34.18 -2.87
C ILE A 237 5.38 -33.18 -3.95
N THR A 238 6.23 -32.19 -4.19
CA THR A 238 5.96 -31.13 -5.17
C THR A 238 7.19 -30.82 -6.03
N ASP A 239 6.94 -30.38 -7.26
CA ASP A 239 7.96 -29.82 -8.16
C ASP A 239 8.32 -28.37 -7.82
N ALA A 240 7.61 -27.75 -6.88
CA ALA A 240 7.94 -26.44 -6.35
C ALA A 240 9.33 -26.46 -5.70
N LYS A 241 10.19 -25.52 -6.11
CA LYS A 241 11.52 -25.32 -5.52
C LYS A 241 11.40 -24.50 -4.24
N LEU A 242 11.37 -25.19 -3.10
CA LEU A 242 11.17 -24.59 -1.77
C LEU A 242 12.47 -24.38 -0.99
N PHE A 243 13.62 -24.73 -1.57
CA PHE A 243 14.96 -24.45 -1.04
C PHE A 243 15.83 -23.66 -2.04
N PRO A 244 16.74 -22.78 -1.57
CA PRO A 244 17.83 -22.29 -2.40
C PRO A 244 18.77 -23.44 -2.79
N ASP A 245 19.41 -23.35 -3.96
CA ASP A 245 20.49 -24.28 -4.29
C ASP A 245 21.61 -24.09 -3.25
N GLU A 246 22.00 -25.17 -2.58
CA GLU A 246 23.22 -25.16 -1.77
C GLU A 246 24.42 -24.94 -2.71
N ASN A 247 25.14 -23.84 -2.49
CA ASN A 247 26.54 -23.73 -2.90
C ASN A 247 27.42 -24.31 -1.80
#